data_AF-A0A1I1UCK6-F1
#
_entry.id   AF-A0A1I1UCK6-F1
#
_cell.length_a   1.000
_cell.length_b   1.000
_cell.length_c   1.000
_cell.angle_alpha   90.00
_cell.angle_beta   90.00
_cell.angle_gamma   90.00
#
_symmetry.space_group_name_H-M   'P 1'
#
loop_
_entity.id
_entity.type
_entity.pdbx_description
1 polymer ?
#
loop_
_entity_poly.entity_id
_entity_poly.type
_entity_poly.pdbx_seq_one_letter_code
_entity_poly.pdbx_strand_id
1 'polypeptide(L)' 'MDSAKMGVYTKTDFAMAYGVTRPLFEKWIEPIKQDIGWRDGQRQKFPPRLVKIVFDYLGEPK' A
#
# COMPACT_ATOMS: atom_id res chain seq x y z
N MET A 1 -14.27 -0.82 -14.39
CA MET A 1 -13.25 -0.36 -13.43
C MET A 1 -13.21 -1.41 -12.36
N ASP A 2 -12.29 -2.35 -12.51
CA ASP A 2 -12.14 -3.48 -11.59
C ASP A 2 -11.69 -2.92 -10.24
N SER A 3 -12.63 -2.83 -9.31
CA SER A 3 -12.36 -2.53 -7.91
C SER A 3 -11.25 -3.47 -7.46
N ALA A 4 -10.10 -2.91 -7.08
CA ALA A 4 -9.01 -3.66 -6.48
C ALA A 4 -9.61 -4.60 -5.42
N LYS A 5 -9.69 -5.91 -5.71
CA LYS A 5 -10.20 -6.90 -4.77
C LYS A 5 -9.42 -6.68 -3.48
N MET A 6 -10.05 -6.17 -2.42
CA MET A 6 -9.38 -5.88 -1.15
C MET A 6 -8.97 -7.19 -0.48
N GLY A 7 -7.92 -7.81 -1.02
CA GLY A 7 -7.24 -8.97 -0.50
C GLY A 7 -6.04 -8.55 0.36
N VAL A 8 -5.19 -9.51 0.68
CA VAL A 8 -3.95 -9.24 1.41
C VAL A 8 -2.91 -8.69 0.42
N TYR A 9 -2.42 -7.48 0.65
CA TYR A 9 -1.40 -6.85 -0.20
C TYR A 9 0.00 -7.06 0.36
N THR A 10 1.00 -7.10 -0.50
CA THR A 10 2.41 -6.92 -0.15
C THR A 10 2.87 -5.51 -0.51
N LYS A 11 4.09 -5.17 -0.09
CA LYS A 11 4.75 -3.92 -0.49
C LYS A 11 4.87 -3.78 -2.02
N THR A 12 5.11 -4.89 -2.71
CA THR A 12 5.22 -4.92 -4.17
C THR A 12 3.85 -4.72 -4.80
N ASP A 13 2.79 -5.33 -4.25
CA ASP A 13 1.43 -5.16 -4.77
C ASP A 13 0.97 -3.70 -4.71
N PHE A 14 1.32 -2.99 -3.64
CA PHE A 14 1.07 -1.55 -3.57
C PHE A 14 1.81 -0.79 -4.67
N ALA A 15 3.12 -0.98 -4.79
CA ALA A 15 3.91 -0.29 -5.82
C ALA A 15 3.38 -0.57 -7.24
N MET A 16 3.01 -1.83 -7.53
CA MET A 16 2.40 -2.22 -8.80
C MET A 16 1.03 -1.59 -9.02
N ALA A 17 0.16 -1.56 -8.00
CA ALA A 17 -1.17 -0.97 -8.09
C ALA A 17 -1.13 0.52 -8.43
N TYR A 18 -0.14 1.25 -7.92
CA TYR A 18 0.06 2.67 -8.24
C TYR A 18 0.98 2.92 -9.45
N GLY A 19 1.47 1.87 -10.11
CA GLY A 19 2.36 1.99 -11.27
C GLY A 19 3.70 2.66 -10.97
N VAL A 20 4.19 2.56 -9.73
CA VAL A 20 5.44 3.21 -9.27
C VAL A 20 6.46 2.21 -8.75
N THR A 21 7.71 2.67 -8.57
CA THR A 21 8.72 1.87 -7.88
C THR A 21 8.44 1.83 -6.38
N ARG A 22 8.85 0.75 -5.71
CA ARG A 22 8.69 0.61 -4.26
C ARG A 22 9.30 1.77 -3.45
N PRO A 23 10.52 2.29 -3.74
CA PRO A 23 11.06 3.44 -3.02
C PRO A 23 10.23 4.71 -3.21
N LEU A 24 9.63 4.92 -4.39
CA LEU A 24 8.76 6.07 -4.63
C LEU A 24 7.44 5.91 -3.86
N PHE A 25 6.84 4.72 -3.89
CA PHE A 25 5.66 4.41 -3.09
C PHE A 25 5.91 4.63 -1.59
N GLU A 26 7.04 4.14 -1.06
CA GLU A 26 7.42 4.30 0.34
C GLU A 26 7.51 5.78 0.75
N LYS A 27 7.93 6.68 -0.15
CA LYS A 27 7.93 8.13 0.10
C LYS A 27 6.52 8.72 0.17
N TRP A 28 5.57 8.21 -0.62
CA TRP A 28 4.18 8.69 -0.62
C TRP A 28 3.47 8.33 0.67
N ILE A 29 3.70 7.13 1.19
CA ILE A 29 3.08 6.65 2.43
C ILE A 29 3.85 7.03 3.70
N GLU A 30 4.97 7.76 3.60
CA GLU A 30 5.79 8.17 4.74
C GLU A 30 4.95 8.72 5.92
N PRO A 31 3.94 9.58 5.69
CA PRO A 31 3.13 10.14 6.77
C PRO A 31 2.27 9.11 7.52
N ILE A 32 1.93 7.99 6.88
CA ILE A 32 1.05 6.95 7.43
C ILE A 32 1.78 5.63 7.71
N LYS A 33 3.12 5.58 7.55
CA LYS A 33 3.91 4.36 7.74
C LYS A 33 3.70 3.71 9.09
N GLN A 34 3.60 4.52 10.15
CA GLN A 34 3.36 4.02 11.51
C GLN A 34 1.95 3.43 11.66
N ASP A 35 0.94 4.09 11.09
CA ASP A 35 -0.47 3.67 11.17
C ASP A 35 -0.73 2.33 10.48
N ILE A 36 -0.03 2.07 9.37
CA ILE A 36 -0.10 0.80 8.64
C ILE A 36 0.96 -0.22 9.11
N GLY A 37 1.76 0.14 10.13
CA GLY A 37 2.80 -0.70 10.69
C GLY A 37 3.86 -1.12 9.67
N TRP A 38 4.26 -0.24 8.75
CA TRP A 38 5.25 -0.53 7.70
C TRP A 38 6.62 -0.85 8.30
N ARG A 39 7.20 -2.01 7.96
CA ARG A 39 8.51 -2.46 8.47
C ARG A 39 9.56 -2.56 7.38
N ASP A 40 10.56 -1.69 7.38
CA ASP A 40 11.60 -1.70 6.35
C ASP A 40 12.43 -2.98 6.31
N GLY A 41 12.90 -3.36 5.12
CA GLY A 41 13.66 -4.59 4.89
C GLY A 41 12.89 -5.92 5.06
N GLN A 42 11.68 -5.90 5.64
CA GLN A 42 10.91 -7.12 5.90
C GLN A 42 9.87 -7.40 4.81
N ARG A 43 9.66 -8.70 4.53
CA ARG A 43 8.48 -9.16 3.80
C ARG A 43 7.27 -8.97 4.72
N GLN A 44 6.31 -8.16 4.27
CA GLN A 44 5.12 -7.83 5.04
C GLN A 44 3.89 -7.99 4.15
N LYS A 45 2.84 -8.51 4.78
CA LYS A 45 1.50 -8.64 4.22
C LYS A 45 0.57 -7.70 4.98
N PHE A 46 -0.25 -6.96 4.24
CA PHE A 46 -1.18 -5.97 4.74
C PHE A 46 -2.60 -6.51 4.58
N PRO A 47 -3.33 -6.74 5.68
CA PRO A 47 -4.72 -7.18 5.60
C PRO A 47 -5.61 -6.06 5.05
N PRO A 48 -6.83 -6.38 4.59
CA PRO A 48 -7.74 -5.43 3.94
C PRO A 48 -7.94 -4.11 4.71
N ARG A 49 -7.98 -4.17 6.05
CA ARG A 49 -8.09 -2.98 6.91
C ARG A 49 -6.95 -1.99 6.71
N LEU A 50 -5.71 -2.47 6.58
CA LEU A 50 -4.54 -1.61 6.39
C LEU A 50 -4.41 -1.14 4.94
N VAL A 51 -4.82 -1.99 3.98
CA VAL A 51 -4.92 -1.61 2.57
C VAL A 51 -5.88 -0.45 2.39
N LYS A 52 -7.03 -0.49 3.07
CA LYS A 52 -7.99 0.61 3.05
C LYS A 52 -7.40 1.93 3.55
N ILE A 53 -6.59 1.92 4.61
CA ILE A 53 -5.93 3.15 5.11
C ILE A 53 -5.04 3.77 4.02
N VAL A 54 -4.28 2.94 3.31
CA VAL A 54 -3.42 3.40 2.22
C VAL A 54 -4.26 3.99 1.08
N PHE A 55 -5.33 3.31 0.69
CA PHE A 55 -6.20 3.75 -0.42
C PHE A 55 -7.03 4.99 -0.06
N ASP A 56 -7.48 5.11 1.19
CA ASP A 56 -8.17 6.30 1.67
C ASP A 56 -7.21 7.51 1.70
N TYR A 57 -5.91 7.30 1.95
CA TYR A 57 -4.89 8.35 1.97
C TYR A 57 -4.39 8.78 0.59
N LEU A 58 -4.07 7.82 -0.30
CA LEU A 58 -3.51 8.09 -1.64
C LEU A 58 -4.57 8.17 -2.74
N GLY A 59 -5.81 7.78 -2.44
CA GLY A 59 -6.84 7.48 -3.43
C GLY A 59 -6.77 6.03 -3.91
N GLU A 60 -7.91 5.47 -4.31
CA GLU A 60 -7.93 4.13 -4.89
C GLU A 60 -7.17 4.11 -6.24
N PRO A 61 -6.26 3.15 -6.45
CA PRO A 61 -5.59 2.98 -7.74
C PRO A 61 -6.61 2.61 -8.82
N LYS A 62 -6.40 3.11 -10.05
CA LYS A 62 -7.30 2.92 -11.21
C LYS A 62 -6.99 1.67 -12.03
#